data_AF-A0A8C2AU19-F1
#
_entry.id   AF-A0A8C2AU19-F1
#
_cell.length_a   1.000
_cell.length_b   1.000
_cell.length_c   1.000
_cell.angle_alpha   90.00
_cell.angle_beta   90.00
_cell.angle_gamma   90.00
#
_symmetry.space_group_name_H-M   'P 1'
#
loop_
_entity.id
_entity.type
_entity.pdbx_description
1 polymer ?
#
loop_
_entity_poly.entity_id
_entity_poly.type
_entity_poly.pdbx_seq_one_letter_code
_entity_poly.pdbx_strand_id
1 'polypeptide(L)' 'MSGRHNNKLPTNLPQLQNLIKRDPKSYTEEFLQQYRHYQSNVEIFKHQPDKSNKDLTELVMFLAQVWLSLKIHVCMH' A
#
# COMPACT_ATOMS: atom_id res chain seq x y z
N MET A 1 -6.57 -24.51 18.46
CA MET A 1 -5.49 -24.27 17.48
C MET A 1 -6.11 -23.55 16.28
N SER A 2 -6.14 -22.22 16.29
CA SER A 2 -6.80 -21.44 15.23
C SER A 2 -5.80 -21.14 14.11
N GLY A 3 -6.13 -21.63 12.92
CA GLY A 3 -5.31 -21.56 11.72
C GLY A 3 -4.87 -20.13 11.41
N ARG A 4 -3.56 -19.97 11.36
CA ARG A 4 -2.80 -18.80 10.93
C ARG A 4 -3.18 -18.46 9.48
N HIS A 5 -4.25 -17.68 9.27
CA HIS A 5 -4.61 -17.19 7.94
C HIS A 5 -3.56 -16.18 7.50
N ASN A 6 -2.60 -16.70 6.72
CA ASN A 6 -1.66 -16.06 5.83
C ASN A 6 -1.63 -14.52 5.86
N ASN A 7 -0.53 -14.02 6.41
CA ASN A 7 0.01 -12.66 6.38
C ASN A 7 0.32 -12.13 4.94
N LYS A 8 -0.50 -12.49 3.93
CA LYS A 8 -0.26 -12.20 2.50
C LYS A 8 -1.04 -11.00 1.95
N LEU A 9 -1.96 -10.42 2.72
CA LEU A 9 -2.55 -9.11 2.39
C LEU A 9 -1.48 -8.02 2.17
N PRO A 10 -0.41 -7.92 2.98
CA PRO A 10 0.64 -6.94 2.72
C PRO A 10 1.47 -7.20 1.46
N THR A 11 1.36 -8.37 0.83
CA THR A 11 2.05 -8.68 -0.43
C THR A 11 1.16 -8.53 -1.66
N ASN A 12 -0.16 -8.44 -1.50
CA ASN A 12 -1.10 -8.41 -2.63
C ASN A 12 -1.74 -7.02 -2.78
N LEU A 13 -0.93 -6.05 -3.22
CA LEU A 13 -1.32 -4.64 -3.36
C LEU A 13 -2.63 -4.41 -4.13
N PRO A 14 -2.93 -5.09 -5.26
CA PRO A 14 -4.18 -4.88 -5.99
C PRO A 14 -5.43 -5.26 -5.17
N GLN A 15 -5.34 -6.32 -4.37
CA GLN A 15 -6.44 -6.75 -3.51
C GLN A 15 -6.66 -5.74 -2.38
N LEU A 16 -5.57 -5.27 -1.75
CA LEU A 16 -5.66 -4.26 -0.70
C LEU A 16 -6.27 -2.96 -1.22
N GLN A 17 -5.99 -2.55 -2.47
CA GLN A 17 -6.66 -1.40 -3.07
C GLN A 17 -8.18 -1.59 -3.16
N ASN A 18 -8.63 -2.74 -3.66
CA ASN A 18 -10.06 -3.00 -3.81
C ASN A 18 -10.77 -3.00 -2.45
N LEU A 19 -10.09 -3.47 -1.41
CA LEU A 19 -10.60 -3.47 -0.04
C LEU A 19 -10.68 -2.03 0.53
N ILE A 20 -9.62 -1.23 0.38
CA ILE A 20 -9.60 0.19 0.80
C ILE A 20 -10.65 1.01 0.03
N LYS A 21 -10.86 0.74 -1.26
CA LYS A 21 -11.91 1.39 -2.07
C LYS A 21 -13.32 1.08 -1.58
N ARG A 22 -13.54 -0.09 -0.97
CA ARG A 22 -14.85 -0.51 -0.45
C ARG A 22 -15.11 0.00 0.96
N ASP A 23 -14.14 -0.13 1.86
CA ASP A 23 -14.24 0.39 3.22
C ASP A 23 -12.86 0.91 3.71
N PRO A 24 -12.54 2.19 3.51
CA PRO A 24 -11.21 2.70 3.83
C PRO A 24 -10.89 2.68 5.33
N LYS A 25 -11.91 2.75 6.20
CA LYS A 25 -11.71 2.78 7.66
C LYS A 25 -11.21 1.44 8.18
N SER A 26 -11.79 0.32 7.72
CA SER A 26 -11.42 -1.03 8.17
C SER A 26 -10.02 -1.46 7.74
N TYR A 27 -9.46 -0.88 6.67
CA TYR A 27 -8.15 -1.26 6.12
C TYR A 27 -7.04 -0.22 6.38
N THR A 28 -7.23 0.63 7.40
CA THR A 28 -6.27 1.67 7.77
C THR A 28 -4.94 1.07 8.23
N GLU A 29 -4.96 -0.02 9.00
CA GLU A 29 -3.73 -0.62 9.55
C GLU A 29 -2.86 -1.27 8.47
N GLU A 30 -3.48 -1.97 7.51
CA GLU A 30 -2.81 -2.57 6.37
C GLU A 30 -2.22 -1.50 5.44
N PHE A 31 -2.96 -0.41 5.22
CA PHE A 31 -2.43 0.75 4.49
C PHE A 31 -1.20 1.34 5.19
N LEU A 32 -1.27 1.55 6.50
CA LEU A 32 -0.14 2.05 7.29
C LEU A 32 1.06 1.09 7.26
N GLN A 33 0.82 -0.21 7.22
CA GLN A 33 1.88 -1.20 7.05
C GLN A 33 2.58 -1.05 5.70
N GLN A 34 1.82 -0.88 4.60
CA GLN A 34 2.40 -0.60 3.27
C GLN A 34 3.13 0.74 3.22
N TYR A 35 2.60 1.75 3.90
CA TYR A 35 3.25 3.06 3.99
C TYR A 35 4.60 2.98 4.70
N ARG A 36 4.69 2.25 5.82
CA ARG A 36 5.98 1.99 6.49
C ARG A 36 6.95 1.26 5.58
N HIS A 37 6.48 0.26 4.84
CA HIS A 37 7.31 -0.47 3.87
C HIS A 37 7.83 0.45 2.75
N TYR A 38 6.99 1.35 2.25
CA TYR A 38 7.39 2.39 1.31
C TYR A 38 8.48 3.29 1.91
N GLN A 39 8.32 3.79 3.14
CA GLN A 39 9.33 4.63 3.79
C GLN A 39 10.67 3.92 3.92
N SER A 40 10.70 2.65 4.34
CA SER A 40 11.93 1.87 4.42
C SER A 40 12.58 1.67 3.04
N ASN A 41 11.80 1.40 1.99
CA ASN A 41 12.34 1.28 0.63
C ASN A 41 12.90 2.60 0.10
N VAL A 42 12.27 3.73 0.41
CA VAL A 42 12.77 5.07 0.05
C VAL A 42 14.10 5.35 0.76
N GLU A 43 14.23 4.98 2.04
CA GLU A 43 15.47 5.16 2.79
C GLU A 43 16.61 4.33 2.18
N ILE A 44 16.34 3.06 1.85
CA ILE A 44 17.30 2.19 1.15
C ILE A 44 17.66 2.78 -0.22
N PHE A 45 16.68 3.27 -0.98
CA PHE A 45 16.90 3.88 -2.30
C PHE A 45 17.73 5.17 -2.20
N LYS A 46 17.52 6.00 -1.17
CA LYS A 46 18.37 7.18 -0.91
C LYS A 46 19.82 6.80 -0.67
N HIS A 47 20.08 5.66 -0.04
CA HIS A 47 21.44 5.15 0.16
C HIS A 47 22.04 4.48 -1.09
N GLN A 48 21.21 3.86 -1.95
CA GLN A 48 21.65 3.19 -3.18
C GLN A 48 20.71 3.52 -4.36
N PRO A 49 20.82 4.73 -4.95
CA PRO A 49 19.91 5.16 -6.02
C PRO A 49 20.13 4.41 -7.34
N ASP A 50 21.30 3.77 -7.51
CA ASP A 50 21.68 3.03 -8.72
C ASP A 50 20.92 1.69 -8.88
N LYS A 51 20.32 1.18 -7.81
CA LYS A 51 19.54 -0.06 -7.85
C LYS A 51 18.08 0.22 -8.16
N SER A 52 17.59 -0.33 -9.26
CA SER A 52 16.16 -0.38 -9.56
C SER A 52 15.43 -1.17 -8.47
N ASN A 53 14.56 -0.50 -7.72
CA ASN A 53 13.74 -1.14 -6.69
C ASN A 53 12.32 -1.35 -7.23
N LYS A 54 12.03 -2.60 -7.64
CA LYS A 54 10.71 -2.98 -8.17
C LYS A 54 9.62 -2.85 -7.11
N ASP A 55 9.91 -3.24 -5.88
CA ASP A 55 8.98 -3.13 -4.75
C ASP A 55 8.60 -1.66 -4.49
N LEU A 56 9.58 -0.74 -4.54
CA LEU A 56 9.32 0.70 -4.41
C LEU A 56 8.39 1.19 -5.53
N THR A 57 8.59 0.73 -6.76
CA THR A 57 7.75 1.12 -7.90
C THR A 57 6.31 0.65 -7.72
N GLU A 58 6.11 -0.60 -7.31
CA GLU A 58 4.78 -1.14 -7.02
C GLU A 58 4.10 -0.43 -5.85
N LEU A 59 4.83 -0.11 -4.79
CA LEU A 59 4.33 0.65 -3.64
C LEU A 59 3.91 2.07 -4.02
N VAL A 60 4.71 2.76 -4.84
CA VAL A 60 4.38 4.11 -5.34
C VAL A 60 3.12 4.08 -6.20
N MET A 61 3.02 3.12 -7.13
CA MET A 61 1.81 2.94 -7.94
C MET A 61 0.58 2.66 -7.08
N PHE A 62 0.73 1.79 -6.06
CA PHE A 62 -0.32 1.49 -5.11
C PHE A 62 -0.82 2.73 -4.38
N LEU A 63 0.11 3.51 -3.78
CA LEU A 63 -0.23 4.74 -3.09
C LEU A 63 -0.96 5.70 -4.04
N ALA A 64 -0.39 6.00 -5.20
CA ALA A 64 -0.98 6.94 -6.16
C ALA A 64 -2.44 6.58 -6.51
N GLN A 65 -2.72 5.29 -6.74
CA GLN A 65 -4.07 4.82 -7.05
C GLN A 65 -5.04 4.96 -5.87
N VAL A 66 -4.61 4.65 -4.64
CA VAL A 66 -5.44 4.81 -3.43
C VAL A 66 -5.74 6.29 -3.16
N TRP A 67 -4.72 7.16 -3.23
CA TRP A 67 -4.86 8.60 -3.02
C TRP A 67 -5.79 9.24 -4.05
N LEU A 68 -5.66 8.89 -5.32
CA LEU A 68 -6.56 9.37 -6.38
C LEU A 68 -8.00 8.88 -6.15
N SER A 69 -8.17 7.62 -5.78
CA SER A 69 -9.49 7.02 -5.55
C SER A 69 -10.21 7.64 -4.34
N LEU A 70 -9.51 7.92 -3.25
CA LEU A 70 -10.09 8.59 -2.08
C LEU A 70 -10.50 10.03 -2.42
N LYS A 71 -9.69 10.74 -3.21
CA LYS A 71 -9.96 12.14 -3.58
C LYS A 71 -11.20 12.26 -4.47
N ILE A 72 -11.43 11.31 -5.37
CA ILE A 72 -12.67 11.25 -6.18
C ILE A 72 -13.89 10.98 -5.29
N HIS A 73 -13.76 10.12 -4.28
CA HIS A 73 -14.86 9.79 -3.38
C HIS A 73 -15.22 10.95 -2.44
N VAL A 74 -14.23 11.74 -1.99
CA VAL A 74 -14.44 12.92 -1.12
C VAL A 74 -14.93 14.15 -1.90
N CYS A 75 -14.55 14.31 -3.18
CA CYS A 75 -15.04 15.43 -4.01
C CYS A 75 -16.44 15.21 -4.61
N MET A 76 -17.03 14.01 -4.49
CA MET A 76 -18.36 13.68 -5.01
C MET A 76 -19.48 13.77 -3.95
N HIS A 77 -19.19 14.32 -2.78
CA HIS A 77 -20.15 14.53 -1.70
C HIS A 77 -20.03 15.96 -1.15
#